data_AF-A0A354BQQ5-F1
#
_entry.id   AF-A0A354BQQ5-F1
#
_cell.length_a   1.000
_cell.length_b   1.000
_cell.length_c   1.000
_cell.angle_alpha   90.00
_cell.angle_beta   90.00
_cell.angle_gamma   90.00
#
_symmetry.space_group_name_H-M   'P 1'
#
loop_
_entity.id
_entity.type
_entity.pdbx_description
1 polymer ?
#
loop_
_entity_poly.entity_id
_entity_poly.type
_entity_poly.pdbx_seq_one_letter_code
_entity_poly.pdbx_strand_id
1 'polypeptide(L)'
;MEERMTPLTADVVDEVDVPETEAVNAANTEDPENLDEVNGVPPSEGLSEDRPHSMAELQAILEALLFVSAEPLPVTRLVAAMGTVSKGEVEEALHHLGRALDQEGRGVRLVAVAGGY
;
A
#
# COMPACT_ATOMS: atom_id res chain seq x y z
N MET A 1 -37.54 47.80 -29.87
CA MET A 1 -37.75 46.33 -29.86
C MET A 1 -37.52 45.92 -28.43
N GLU A 2 -38.57 46.00 -27.60
CA GLU A 2 -38.53 45.75 -26.16
C GLU A 2 -39.75 44.92 -25.80
N GLU A 3 -39.55 43.63 -25.46
CA GLU A 3 -40.45 42.81 -24.66
C GLU A 3 -39.55 41.77 -23.93
N ARG A 4 -39.26 41.95 -22.64
CA ARG A 4 -40.01 41.52 -21.44
C ARG A 4 -39.60 40.14 -20.89
N MET A 5 -38.99 40.19 -19.70
CA MET A 5 -39.26 39.40 -18.50
C MET A 5 -39.25 37.85 -18.55
N THR A 6 -38.35 37.28 -17.75
CA THR A 6 -38.20 35.89 -17.26
C THR A 6 -39.43 35.39 -16.46
N PRO A 7 -39.45 34.19 -15.80
CA PRO A 7 -38.63 32.95 -15.88
C PRO A 7 -39.50 31.67 -16.04
N LEU A 8 -38.92 30.47 -16.15
CA LEU A 8 -39.65 29.21 -15.90
C LEU A 8 -39.10 28.49 -14.68
N THR A 9 -39.99 28.35 -13.72
CA THR A 9 -39.97 27.73 -12.40
C THR A 9 -39.60 26.25 -12.39
N ALA A 10 -38.72 25.87 -11.46
CA ALA A 10 -38.66 24.52 -10.89
C ALA A 10 -38.99 24.66 -9.39
N ASP A 11 -40.12 24.07 -8.99
CA ASP A 11 -40.68 24.04 -7.64
C ASP A 11 -40.95 22.58 -7.25
N VAL A 12 -41.06 22.34 -5.93
CA VAL A 12 -41.19 21.08 -5.16
C VAL A 12 -39.84 20.59 -4.60
N VAL A 13 -39.38 21.06 -3.43
CA VAL A 13 -39.82 20.85 -2.02
C VAL A 13 -39.72 19.41 -1.52
N ASP A 14 -38.85 19.19 -0.53
CA ASP A 14 -39.18 18.40 0.66
C ASP A 14 -38.41 18.96 1.86
N GLU A 15 -39.13 19.08 2.97
CA GLU A 15 -38.87 19.91 4.15
C GLU A 15 -38.20 19.10 5.28
N VAL A 16 -37.24 19.74 5.97
CA VAL A 16 -37.00 19.75 7.42
C VAL A 16 -37.17 18.45 8.24
N ASP A 17 -36.09 18.06 8.95
CA ASP A 17 -36.16 17.94 10.41
C ASP A 17 -34.77 18.13 11.05
N VAL A 18 -34.68 19.15 11.91
CA VAL A 18 -33.57 19.39 12.85
C VAL A 18 -34.08 19.08 14.25
N PRO A 19 -33.30 18.38 15.07
CA PRO A 19 -33.33 18.67 16.50
C PRO A 19 -31.99 19.18 17.01
N GLU A 20 -32.06 20.42 17.48
CA GLU A 20 -31.20 21.09 18.43
C GLU A 20 -31.31 20.39 19.80
N THR A 21 -30.20 20.07 20.46
CA THR A 21 -30.18 19.91 21.93
C THR A 21 -28.89 20.48 22.51
N GLU A 22 -29.05 21.59 23.22
CA GLU A 22 -28.08 22.18 24.13
C GLU A 22 -27.70 21.22 25.26
N ALA A 23 -26.42 21.18 25.62
CA ALA A 23 -25.99 20.88 26.98
C ALA A 23 -24.70 21.64 27.27
N VAL A 24 -24.84 22.88 27.73
CA VAL A 24 -23.81 23.55 28.50
C VAL A 24 -23.70 22.89 29.87
N ASN A 25 -22.49 22.49 30.27
CA ASN A 25 -22.14 22.63 31.68
C ASN A 25 -20.67 23.00 31.86
N ALA A 26 -20.49 24.02 32.69
CA ALA A 26 -19.25 24.74 32.89
C ALA A 26 -18.32 24.04 33.90
N ALA A 27 -17.02 24.14 33.59
CA ALA A 27 -15.87 24.46 34.43
C ALA A 27 -15.64 23.77 35.80
N ASN A 28 -14.33 23.59 36.07
CA ASN A 28 -13.59 23.27 37.31
C ASN A 28 -13.18 21.79 37.42
N THR A 29 -11.95 21.38 37.73
CA THR A 29 -10.71 22.05 38.15
C THR A 29 -9.59 20.98 38.08
N GLU A 30 -8.43 21.35 37.54
CA GLU A 30 -7.04 20.99 37.93
C GLU A 30 -6.81 19.64 38.65
N ASP A 31 -6.02 18.74 38.05
CA ASP A 31 -4.59 18.49 38.41
C ASP A 31 -3.96 17.44 37.46
N PRO A 32 -2.65 17.53 37.17
CA PRO A 32 -1.94 16.71 36.20
C PRO A 32 -1.33 15.48 36.87
N GLU A 33 -1.89 14.30 36.65
CA GLU A 33 -1.20 13.06 36.99
C GLU A 33 -0.28 12.66 35.83
N ASN A 34 0.90 13.29 35.83
CA ASN A 34 2.10 12.67 35.29
C ASN A 34 2.41 11.46 36.17
N LEU A 35 1.95 10.29 35.74
CA LEU A 35 2.40 9.00 36.23
C LEU A 35 3.03 8.29 35.03
N ASP A 36 4.36 8.25 35.05
CA ASP A 36 5.26 7.46 34.23
C ASP A 36 4.61 6.32 33.44
N GLU A 37 4.34 6.54 32.14
CA GLU A 37 4.41 5.46 31.16
C GLU A 37 5.65 5.64 30.29
N VAL A 38 6.75 5.27 30.94
CA VAL A 38 8.01 4.84 30.35
C VAL A 38 7.81 4.07 29.03
N ASN A 39 8.30 4.64 27.93
CA ASN A 39 8.59 3.97 26.66
C ASN A 39 7.58 2.89 26.24
N GLY A 40 6.44 3.33 25.73
CA GLY A 40 5.80 2.61 24.63
C GLY A 40 6.73 2.67 23.42
N VAL A 41 7.77 1.82 23.40
CA VAL A 41 8.39 1.40 22.14
C VAL A 41 7.19 1.07 21.25
N PRO A 42 6.99 1.69 20.06
CA PRO A 42 6.04 1.12 19.11
C PRO A 42 6.40 -0.36 18.98
N PRO A 43 5.49 -1.30 18.69
CA PRO A 43 5.88 -2.67 18.43
C PRO A 43 6.82 -2.68 17.21
N SER A 44 8.10 -2.49 17.50
CA SER A 44 9.22 -2.70 16.64
C SER A 44 9.35 -4.20 16.62
N GLU A 45 9.27 -4.74 15.42
CA GLU A 45 9.86 -6.03 15.07
C GLU A 45 9.06 -7.24 15.55
N GLY A 46 7.95 -7.48 14.85
CA GLY A 46 7.65 -8.85 14.43
C GLY A 46 8.77 -9.33 13.50
N LEU A 47 9.86 -9.85 14.07
CA LEU A 47 10.89 -10.54 13.32
C LEU A 47 10.29 -11.84 12.77
N SER A 48 10.36 -11.98 11.45
CA SER A 48 10.00 -13.16 10.65
C SER A 48 8.51 -13.39 10.43
N GLU A 49 7.88 -12.49 9.68
CA GLU A 49 6.82 -12.92 8.80
C GLU A 49 7.48 -13.62 7.59
N ASP A 50 7.34 -14.95 7.49
CA ASP A 50 8.00 -15.85 6.51
C ASP A 50 7.55 -15.60 5.05
N ARG A 51 6.84 -14.49 4.79
CA ARG A 51 6.23 -14.13 3.52
C ARG A 51 6.38 -12.63 3.26
N PRO A 52 6.71 -12.20 2.02
CA PRO A 52 6.70 -10.78 1.66
C PRO A 52 5.35 -10.11 1.90
N HIS A 53 5.37 -8.91 2.46
CA HIS A 53 4.21 -8.07 2.80
C HIS A 53 3.62 -7.32 1.61
N SER A 54 4.40 -7.20 0.53
CA SER A 54 4.00 -6.45 -0.65
C SER A 54 4.64 -7.00 -1.93
N MET A 55 4.03 -6.67 -3.07
CA MET A 55 4.59 -6.99 -4.39
C MET A 55 5.95 -6.30 -4.61
N ALA A 56 6.13 -5.09 -4.09
CA ALA A 56 7.41 -4.37 -4.17
C ALA A 56 8.52 -5.07 -3.38
N GLU A 57 8.20 -5.58 -2.19
CA GLU A 57 9.12 -6.36 -1.38
C GLU A 57 9.49 -7.69 -2.05
N LEU A 58 8.50 -8.40 -2.61
CA LEU A 58 8.75 -9.62 -3.38
C LEU A 58 9.69 -9.35 -4.58
N GLN A 59 9.49 -8.25 -5.30
CA GLN A 59 10.39 -7.84 -6.38
C GLN A 59 11.81 -7.56 -5.88
N ALA A 60 11.96 -6.86 -4.75
CA ALA A 60 13.27 -6.56 -4.18
C ALA A 60 14.02 -7.83 -3.74
N ILE A 61 13.31 -8.80 -3.14
CA ILE A 61 13.88 -10.11 -2.77
C ILE A 61 14.33 -10.85 -4.03
N LEU A 62 13.49 -10.92 -5.06
CA LEU A 62 13.83 -11.58 -6.33
C LEU A 62 15.00 -10.90 -7.04
N GLU A 63 15.04 -9.57 -7.09
CA GLU A 63 16.16 -8.80 -7.65
C GLU A 63 17.45 -9.13 -6.90
N ALA A 64 17.45 -9.12 -5.57
CA ALA A 64 18.62 -9.44 -4.76
C ALA A 64 19.13 -10.87 -5.02
N LEU A 65 18.24 -11.86 -5.06
CA LEU A 65 18.60 -13.26 -5.35
C LEU A 65 19.19 -13.42 -6.75
N LEU A 66 18.58 -12.81 -7.76
CA LEU A 66 19.07 -12.88 -9.14
C LEU A 66 20.41 -12.14 -9.29
N PHE A 67 20.56 -10.99 -8.64
CA PHE A 67 21.76 -10.17 -8.75
C PHE A 67 23.01 -10.84 -8.15
N VAL A 68 22.85 -11.60 -7.07
CA VAL A 68 23.98 -12.32 -6.44
C VAL A 68 24.25 -13.68 -7.09
N SER A 69 23.33 -14.19 -7.92
CA SER A 69 23.44 -15.52 -8.50
C SER A 69 24.47 -15.58 -9.63
N ALA A 70 25.35 -16.57 -9.58
CA ALA A 70 26.37 -16.80 -10.61
C ALA A 70 25.85 -17.52 -11.86
N GLU A 71 24.68 -18.16 -11.76
CA GLU A 71 24.03 -18.93 -12.82
C GLU A 71 22.54 -18.58 -12.89
N PRO A 72 21.89 -18.72 -14.07
CA PRO A 72 20.47 -18.46 -14.21
C PRO A 72 19.62 -19.27 -13.23
N LEU A 73 18.69 -18.61 -12.53
CA LEU A 73 17.84 -19.27 -11.53
C LEU A 73 16.50 -19.71 -12.14
N PRO A 74 16.15 -21.01 -12.10
CA PRO A 74 14.82 -21.45 -12.50
C PRO A 74 13.76 -21.03 -11.48
N VAL A 75 12.55 -20.73 -11.97
CA VAL A 75 11.40 -20.31 -11.13
C VAL A 75 11.12 -21.30 -9.99
N THR A 76 11.29 -22.60 -10.24
CA THR A 76 11.10 -23.64 -9.22
C THR A 76 12.07 -23.49 -8.04
N ARG A 77 13.29 -23.01 -8.28
CA ARG A 77 14.29 -22.77 -7.23
C ARG A 77 13.99 -21.49 -6.46
N LEU A 78 13.50 -20.45 -7.14
CA LEU A 78 13.03 -19.22 -6.50
C LEU A 78 11.84 -19.50 -5.57
N VAL A 79 10.85 -20.27 -6.04
CA VAL A 79 9.70 -20.72 -5.24
C VAL A 79 10.18 -21.54 -4.02
N ALA A 80 11.09 -22.49 -4.22
CA ALA A 80 11.62 -23.31 -3.13
C ALA A 80 12.39 -22.47 -2.08
N ALA A 81 13.09 -21.41 -2.50
CA ALA A 81 13.81 -20.52 -1.60
C ALA A 81 12.87 -19.63 -0.76
N MET A 82 11.71 -19.25 -1.32
CA MET A 82 10.76 -18.36 -0.64
C MET A 82 9.72 -19.09 0.20
N GLY A 83 9.50 -20.40 -0.01
CA GLY A 83 8.70 -21.28 0.84
C GLY A 83 7.20 -21.03 0.83
N THR A 84 6.78 -19.81 1.18
CA THR A 84 5.39 -19.39 1.33
C THR A 84 4.79 -18.81 0.06
N VAL A 85 5.61 -18.41 -0.92
CA VAL A 85 5.16 -17.74 -2.16
C VAL A 85 4.85 -18.75 -3.27
N SER A 86 3.69 -18.64 -3.90
CA SER A 86 3.28 -19.52 -5.00
C SER A 86 4.03 -19.23 -6.29
N LYS A 87 4.11 -20.23 -7.19
CA LYS A 87 4.73 -20.05 -8.51
C LYS A 87 4.13 -18.88 -9.31
N GLY A 88 2.81 -18.69 -9.24
CA GLY A 88 2.13 -17.60 -9.94
C GLY A 88 2.55 -16.22 -9.41
N GLU A 89 2.65 -16.06 -8.09
CA GLU A 89 3.14 -14.83 -7.46
C GLU A 89 4.59 -14.53 -7.88
N VAL A 90 5.45 -15.55 -7.99
CA VAL A 90 6.83 -15.38 -8.48
C VAL A 90 6.87 -14.94 -9.93
N GLU A 91 6.11 -15.60 -10.82
CA GLU A 91 6.07 -15.26 -12.25
C GLU A 91 5.52 -13.85 -12.47
N GLU A 92 4.48 -13.47 -11.73
CA GLU A 92 3.93 -12.11 -11.74
C GLU A 92 4.96 -11.08 -11.28
N ALA A 93 5.63 -11.33 -10.16
CA ALA A 93 6.66 -10.42 -9.65
C ALA A 93 7.85 -10.29 -10.60
N LEU A 94 8.32 -11.38 -11.21
CA LEU A 94 9.38 -11.34 -12.23
C LEU A 94 8.97 -10.53 -13.46
N HIS A 95 7.70 -10.64 -13.89
CA HIS A 95 7.18 -9.85 -15.00
C HIS A 95 7.13 -8.36 -14.68
N HIS A 96 6.68 -7.99 -13.48
CA HIS A 96 6.71 -6.60 -13.03
C HIS A 96 8.13 -6.07 -12.85
N LEU A 97 9.04 -6.87 -12.29
CA LEU A 97 10.44 -6.52 -12.12
C LEU A 97 11.12 -6.28 -13.46
N GLY A 98 10.89 -7.15 -14.45
CA GLY A 98 11.42 -6.96 -15.81
C GLY A 98 10.98 -5.62 -16.41
N ARG A 99 9.69 -5.29 -16.31
CA ARG A 99 9.18 -3.98 -16.75
C ARG A 99 9.79 -2.80 -15.99
N ALA A 100 10.04 -2.96 -14.71
CA ALA A 100 10.66 -1.92 -13.89
C ALA A 100 12.14 -1.71 -14.25
N LEU A 101 12.85 -2.78 -14.62
CA LEU A 101 14.25 -2.74 -15.05
C LEU A 101 14.41 -2.24 -16.49
N ASP A 102 13.43 -2.45 -17.36
CA ASP A 102 13.46 -1.95 -18.74
C ASP A 102 13.24 -0.43 -18.85
N GLN A 103 12.93 0.25 -17.74
CA GLN A 103 12.80 1.71 -17.71
C GLN A 103 14.15 2.40 -17.98
N GLU A 104 14.11 3.53 -18.68
CA GLU A 104 15.31 4.32 -18.97
C GLU A 104 16.07 4.67 -17.68
N GLY A 105 17.38 4.41 -17.66
CA GLY A 105 18.26 4.75 -16.55
C GLY A 105 18.57 3.63 -15.54
N ARG A 106 17.98 2.43 -15.66
CA ARG A 106 18.20 1.30 -14.72
C ARG A 106 19.48 0.47 -14.94
N GLY A 107 20.16 0.61 -16.08
CA GLY A 107 21.49 0.02 -16.33
C GLY A 107 21.57 -1.51 -16.46
N VAL A 108 20.52 -2.25 -16.10
CA VAL A 108 20.41 -3.71 -16.23
C VAL A 108 19.01 -4.09 -16.72
N ARG A 109 18.86 -5.31 -17.23
CA ARG A 109 17.57 -5.87 -17.68
C ARG A 109 17.43 -7.31 -17.20
N LEU A 110 16.19 -7.74 -17.01
CA LEU A 110 15.88 -9.14 -16.70
C LEU A 110 15.70 -9.94 -17.99
N VAL A 111 16.36 -11.09 -18.12
CA VAL A 111 16.26 -11.97 -19.30
C VAL A 111 16.01 -13.40 -18.88
N ALA A 112 15.25 -14.16 -19.66
CA ALA A 112 15.09 -15.59 -19.43
C ALA A 112 16.03 -16.38 -20.37
N VAL A 113 16.94 -17.18 -19.81
CA VAL A 113 17.91 -18.00 -20.54
C VAL A 113 18.04 -19.39 -19.93
N ALA A 114 18.20 -20.42 -20.76
CA ALA A 114 18.39 -21.82 -20.33
C ALA A 114 17.35 -22.33 -19.31
N GLY A 115 16.13 -21.78 -19.31
CA GLY A 115 15.06 -22.14 -18.36
C GLY A 115 15.14 -21.45 -16.99
N GLY A 116 16.00 -20.44 -16.83
CA GLY A 116 16.09 -19.57 -15.67
C GLY A 116 16.13 -18.09 -16.04
N TYR A 117 16.31 -17.25 -15.02
CA TYR A 117 16.49 -15.80 -15.12
C TYR A 117 17.87 -15.37 -14.64
#